data_AF-A0A3A5SQG8-F1
#
_entry.id   AF-A0A3A5SQG8-F1
#
_cell.length_a   1.000
_cell.length_b   1.000
_cell.length_c   1.000
_cell.angle_alpha   90.00
_cell.angle_beta   90.00
_cell.angle_gamma   90.00
#
_symmetry.space_group_name_H-M   'P 1'
#
loop_
_entity.id
_entity.type
_entity.pdbx_description
1 polymer ?
#
loop_
_entity_poly.entity_id
_entity_poly.type
_entity_poly.pdbx_seq_one_letter_code
_entity_poly.pdbx_strand_id
1 'polypeptide(L)'
;MRNTILISLMLMLLPVSVSAQFYTITRDSEILPTERRKEAYKHVGKDVTEGKKNKIIVNDTPTVRPDNQNKSEDNSRNSDRKASLKTEQQQKKTDDITKSENNLPELTIPNLYKEIIRNGILYPKIVLAQAILETGWFRSSVCRNKHNLFGLTNPRTGKYYEFNHWTESVQAYYTKVQYKYKGGNYLLWLDEIGYSENSNYIKTIIKVLMMLEV
;
A
#
# COMPACT_ATOMS: atom_id res chain seq x y z
N MET A 1 36.55 -60.26 -0.78
CA MET A 1 35.80 -58.99 -0.73
C MET A 1 34.91 -58.93 0.52
N ARG A 2 35.53 -58.90 1.70
CA ARG A 2 34.91 -58.63 3.01
C ARG A 2 36.07 -58.08 3.84
N ASN A 3 36.16 -56.76 4.00
CA ASN A 3 36.97 -56.04 5.01
C ASN A 3 37.17 -54.54 4.70
N THR A 4 36.57 -53.97 3.66
CA THR A 4 36.61 -52.52 3.41
C THR A 4 35.38 -51.77 3.93
N ILE A 5 34.31 -52.46 4.36
CA ILE A 5 33.08 -51.82 4.88
C ILE A 5 33.23 -51.41 6.35
N LEU A 6 34.09 -52.10 7.12
CA LEU A 6 34.23 -51.84 8.56
C LEU A 6 35.03 -50.55 8.88
N ILE A 7 35.85 -50.07 7.94
CA ILE A 7 36.71 -48.90 8.15
C ILE A 7 35.96 -47.59 7.83
N SER A 8 34.96 -47.63 6.93
CA SER A 8 34.14 -46.45 6.62
C SER A 8 33.13 -46.09 7.72
N LEU A 9 32.82 -47.01 8.64
CA LEU A 9 31.84 -46.79 9.71
C LEU A 9 32.47 -46.18 10.98
N MET A 10 33.80 -46.14 11.09
CA MET A 10 34.51 -45.69 12.30
C MET A 10 34.94 -44.22 12.29
N LEU A 11 34.55 -43.41 11.30
CA LEU A 11 34.85 -41.96 11.27
C LEU A 11 33.69 -41.05 11.70
N MET A 12 32.54 -41.60 12.09
CA MET A 12 31.34 -40.82 12.47
C MET A 12 31.21 -40.57 14.00
N LEU A 13 32.21 -40.94 14.81
CA LEU A 13 32.16 -40.91 16.28
C LEU A 13 33.11 -39.89 16.91
N LEU A 14 33.55 -38.87 16.18
CA LEU A 14 34.24 -37.74 16.77
C LEU A 14 33.22 -36.66 17.15
N PRO A 15 33.03 -36.33 18.45
CA PRO A 15 32.21 -35.20 18.84
C PRO A 15 32.90 -33.92 18.36
N VAL A 16 32.31 -33.23 17.39
CA VAL A 16 32.73 -31.86 17.05
C VAL A 16 32.26 -30.98 18.19
N SER A 17 33.14 -30.71 19.16
CA SER A 17 32.88 -29.74 20.21
C SER A 17 32.88 -28.34 19.60
N VAL A 18 31.72 -27.86 19.17
CA VAL A 18 31.53 -26.45 18.83
C VAL A 18 31.43 -25.67 20.14
N SER A 19 32.54 -25.06 20.57
CA SER A 19 32.52 -24.05 21.62
C SER A 19 32.10 -22.72 21.00
N ALA A 20 30.85 -22.32 21.24
CA ALA A 20 30.45 -20.94 20.98
C ALA A 20 30.93 -20.07 22.15
N GLN A 21 31.89 -19.18 21.90
CA GLN A 21 32.23 -18.12 22.85
C GLN A 21 31.16 -17.03 22.75
N PHE A 22 30.23 -17.02 23.71
CA PHE A 22 29.32 -15.89 23.88
C PHE A 22 30.11 -14.73 24.51
N TYR A 23 30.31 -13.66 23.76
CA TYR A 23 30.72 -12.38 24.33
C TYR A 23 29.49 -11.77 25.00
N THR A 24 29.33 -11.96 26.31
CA THR A 24 28.39 -11.17 27.11
C THR A 24 28.93 -9.74 27.17
N ILE A 25 28.31 -8.84 26.40
CA ILE A 25 28.42 -7.41 26.65
C ILE A 25 27.62 -7.15 27.93
N THR A 26 28.33 -6.96 29.03
CA THR A 26 27.77 -6.39 30.26
C THR A 26 27.31 -4.98 29.93
N ARG A 27 26.01 -4.81 29.67
CA ARG A 27 25.38 -3.50 29.70
C ARG A 27 24.45 -3.50 30.90
N ASP A 28 24.93 -2.92 31.98
CA ASP A 28 24.14 -2.64 33.17
C ASP A 28 23.00 -1.69 32.77
N SER A 29 21.83 -2.26 32.51
CA SER A 29 20.56 -1.56 32.43
C SER A 29 19.48 -2.61 32.63
N GLU A 30 19.02 -2.74 33.87
CA GLU A 30 17.86 -3.53 34.26
C GLU A 30 16.70 -3.30 33.30
N ILE A 31 16.20 -4.36 32.67
CA ILE A 31 14.94 -4.32 31.91
C ILE A 31 13.87 -4.98 32.78
N LEU A 32 13.15 -4.16 33.53
CA LEU A 32 11.86 -4.55 34.09
C LEU A 32 10.83 -4.67 32.94
N PRO A 33 9.95 -5.69 32.96
CA PRO A 33 8.86 -5.78 32.00
C PRO A 33 7.77 -4.79 32.42
N THR A 34 7.72 -3.60 31.81
CA THR A 34 6.62 -2.65 32.05
C THR A 34 5.62 -2.73 30.92
N GLU A 35 4.41 -3.19 31.26
CA GLU A 35 3.20 -3.07 30.46
C GLU A 35 3.08 -1.67 29.86
N ARG A 36 2.81 -1.61 28.55
CA ARG A 36 2.70 -0.38 27.77
C ARG A 36 1.48 0.43 28.21
N ARG A 37 1.61 1.30 29.22
CA ARG A 37 0.68 2.44 29.39
C ARG A 37 0.94 3.43 28.27
N LYS A 38 -0.08 3.64 27.43
CA LYS A 38 -0.09 4.67 26.39
C LYS A 38 -0.20 6.03 27.07
N GLU A 39 0.90 6.75 27.20
CA GLU A 39 0.85 8.17 27.52
C GLU A 39 0.53 8.96 26.24
N ALA A 40 -0.53 9.75 26.32
CA ALA A 40 -0.96 10.64 25.25
C ALA A 40 0.06 11.76 25.09
N TYR A 41 0.79 11.77 23.97
CA TYR A 41 1.64 12.91 23.61
C TYR A 41 0.76 14.14 23.37
N LYS A 42 0.80 15.09 24.31
CA LYS A 42 0.23 16.42 24.14
C LYS A 42 0.98 17.15 23.04
N HIS A 43 0.25 17.57 22.03
CA HIS A 43 0.72 18.45 20.97
C HIS A 43 1.04 19.85 21.56
N VAL A 44 2.32 20.18 21.70
CA VAL A 44 2.78 21.54 21.99
C VAL A 44 3.34 22.13 20.70
N GLY A 45 2.80 23.29 20.31
CA GLY A 45 3.16 24.00 19.10
C GLY A 45 4.55 24.61 19.14
N LYS A 46 5.12 24.74 17.93
CA LYS A 46 6.22 25.62 17.50
C LYS A 46 7.31 25.93 18.53
N ASP A 47 8.49 25.35 18.31
CA ASP A 47 9.70 26.16 18.11
C ASP A 47 10.81 25.36 17.41
N VAL A 48 11.60 26.10 16.64
CA VAL A 48 12.67 25.64 15.74
C VAL A 48 13.92 25.33 16.55
N THR A 49 14.46 24.10 16.44
CA THR A 49 15.91 23.88 16.49
C THR A 49 16.32 22.57 15.81
N GLU A 50 17.34 22.68 14.97
CA GLU A 50 18.00 21.63 14.19
C GLU A 50 18.58 20.48 15.02
N GLY A 51 18.58 19.26 14.44
CA GLY A 51 19.39 18.17 14.96
C GLY A 51 19.05 16.78 14.42
N LYS A 52 19.65 16.42 13.28
CA LYS A 52 19.92 15.04 12.80
C LYS A 52 18.69 14.17 12.42
N LYS A 53 18.22 14.35 11.18
CA LYS A 53 17.30 13.43 10.50
C LYS A 53 18.09 12.47 9.61
N ASN A 54 17.90 11.17 9.83
CA ASN A 54 18.32 10.13 8.88
C ASN A 54 17.41 10.26 7.65
N LYS A 55 17.94 10.89 6.62
CA LYS A 55 17.25 11.29 5.39
C LYS A 55 17.08 10.08 4.47
N ILE A 56 16.05 9.26 4.70
CA ILE A 56 15.46 8.48 3.60
C ILE A 56 14.40 9.38 2.98
N ILE A 57 14.86 10.23 2.06
CA ILE A 57 13.99 11.03 1.21
C ILE A 57 13.58 10.15 0.02
N VAL A 58 12.30 9.76 -0.02
CA VAL A 58 11.62 9.36 -1.25
C VAL A 58 10.72 10.55 -1.63
N ASN A 59 11.31 11.51 -2.34
CA ASN A 59 10.60 12.71 -2.81
C ASN A 59 9.89 12.39 -4.13
N ASP A 60 8.75 11.70 -4.07
CA ASP A 60 7.84 11.53 -5.21
C ASP A 60 6.40 11.90 -4.82
N THR A 61 6.21 13.04 -4.13
CA THR A 61 4.86 13.61 -3.93
C THR A 61 4.59 14.57 -5.10
N PRO A 62 3.67 14.28 -6.03
CA PRO A 62 3.27 15.23 -7.05
C PRO A 62 2.34 16.26 -6.39
N THR A 63 2.74 17.54 -6.41
CA THR A 63 1.87 18.66 -6.03
C THR A 63 0.86 18.88 -7.15
N VAL A 64 -0.29 18.21 -7.11
CA VAL A 64 -1.40 18.48 -8.04
C VAL A 64 -2.49 19.26 -7.30
N ARG A 65 -2.53 20.56 -7.57
CA ARG A 65 -3.60 21.49 -7.23
C ARG A 65 -4.78 21.25 -8.18
N PRO A 66 -6.00 21.00 -7.71
CA PRO A 66 -7.17 20.96 -8.59
C PRO A 66 -7.65 22.40 -8.82
N ASP A 67 -7.16 23.05 -9.88
CA ASP A 67 -7.83 24.24 -10.42
C ASP A 67 -8.96 23.78 -11.34
N ASN A 68 -10.20 23.92 -10.89
CA ASN A 68 -11.38 23.95 -11.74
C ASN A 68 -12.24 25.15 -11.33
N GLN A 69 -11.87 26.31 -11.85
CA GLN A 69 -12.80 27.42 -12.04
C GLN A 69 -13.13 27.46 -13.52
N ASN A 70 -14.41 27.33 -13.87
CA ASN A 70 -14.98 27.98 -15.05
C ASN A 70 -16.46 28.20 -14.78
N LYS A 71 -16.72 29.40 -14.24
CA LYS A 71 -18.02 30.07 -14.26
C LYS A 71 -17.99 31.00 -15.47
N SER A 72 -18.92 30.84 -16.41
CA SER A 72 -19.28 31.93 -17.29
C SER A 72 -20.77 31.83 -17.61
N GLU A 73 -21.48 32.88 -17.22
CA GLU A 73 -22.90 33.14 -17.43
C GLU A 73 -23.18 33.52 -18.89
N ASP A 74 -24.42 33.20 -19.30
CA ASP A 74 -25.29 33.75 -20.34
C ASP A 74 -24.73 34.41 -21.61
N ASN A 75 -25.31 33.98 -22.75
CA ASN A 75 -25.88 34.91 -23.72
C ASN A 75 -26.99 34.26 -24.59
N SER A 76 -28.09 35.00 -24.68
CA SER A 76 -29.34 34.71 -25.38
C SER A 76 -29.29 34.85 -26.91
N ARG A 77 -30.30 34.26 -27.58
CA ARG A 77 -30.98 34.60 -28.87
C ARG A 77 -30.76 33.68 -30.10
N ASN A 78 -31.77 32.84 -30.31
CA ASN A 78 -32.56 32.52 -31.51
C ASN A 78 -32.03 32.87 -32.94
N SER A 79 -31.99 31.88 -33.85
CA SER A 79 -32.91 31.78 -35.03
C SER A 79 -32.48 30.69 -36.04
N ASP A 80 -33.42 29.78 -36.31
CA ASP A 80 -33.78 28.98 -37.51
C ASP A 80 -32.82 28.68 -38.69
N ARG A 81 -33.06 27.47 -39.25
CA ARG A 81 -32.74 26.91 -40.58
C ARG A 81 -31.35 26.29 -40.79
N LYS A 82 -31.27 24.96 -40.76
CA LYS A 82 -31.32 24.12 -41.98
C LYS A 82 -31.23 22.63 -41.66
N ALA A 83 -32.00 21.87 -42.45
CA ALA A 83 -32.17 20.44 -42.40
C ALA A 83 -30.96 19.68 -42.99
N SER A 84 -30.95 18.38 -42.69
CA SER A 84 -30.19 17.31 -43.32
C SER A 84 -28.74 17.14 -42.85
N LEU A 85 -28.56 16.18 -41.94
CA LEU A 85 -27.41 15.27 -41.75
C LEU A 85 -27.49 14.73 -40.31
N LYS A 86 -28.49 13.90 -39.99
CA LYS A 86 -28.65 13.35 -38.63
C LYS A 86 -28.85 11.84 -38.54
N THR A 87 -28.70 11.09 -39.63
CA THR A 87 -29.07 9.66 -39.60
C THR A 87 -27.87 8.70 -39.57
N GLU A 88 -26.64 9.11 -39.90
CA GLU A 88 -25.49 8.19 -39.95
C GLU A 88 -24.56 8.24 -38.72
N GLN A 89 -24.62 9.30 -37.89
CA GLN A 89 -23.80 9.40 -36.68
C GLN A 89 -24.46 8.81 -35.42
N GLN A 90 -25.75 8.46 -35.48
CA GLN A 90 -26.46 7.86 -34.34
C GLN A 90 -26.44 6.33 -34.36
N GLN A 91 -26.28 5.69 -35.53
CA GLN A 91 -26.18 4.23 -35.62
C GLN A 91 -24.78 3.71 -35.26
N LYS A 92 -23.71 4.49 -35.48
CA LYS A 92 -22.34 4.11 -35.05
C LYS A 92 -22.09 4.26 -33.55
N LYS A 93 -23.00 4.90 -32.80
CA LYS A 93 -22.85 5.15 -31.36
C LYS A 93 -23.60 4.13 -30.49
N THR A 94 -24.44 3.30 -31.09
CA THR A 94 -25.23 2.26 -30.39
C THR A 94 -24.58 0.88 -30.41
N ASP A 95 -23.66 0.61 -31.34
CA ASP A 95 -22.94 -0.67 -31.43
C ASP A 95 -21.74 -0.76 -30.46
N ASP A 96 -21.36 0.35 -29.84
CA ASP A 96 -20.24 0.42 -28.88
C ASP A 96 -20.71 0.31 -27.40
N ILE A 97 -22.03 0.37 -27.17
CA ILE A 97 -22.61 0.30 -25.81
C ILE A 97 -22.69 -1.15 -25.31
N THR A 98 -22.73 -2.13 -26.21
CA THR A 98 -22.77 -3.58 -25.91
C THR A 98 -21.38 -4.22 -25.77
N LYS A 99 -20.31 -3.43 -25.57
CA LYS A 99 -18.95 -3.91 -25.28
C LYS A 99 -18.33 -3.29 -24.03
N SER A 100 -19.15 -2.73 -23.14
CA SER A 100 -18.68 -1.98 -21.96
C SER A 100 -18.41 -2.84 -20.71
N GLU A 101 -18.67 -4.15 -20.73
CA GLU A 101 -18.32 -5.03 -19.59
C GLU A 101 -16.84 -5.47 -19.59
N ASN A 102 -16.09 -5.20 -20.66
CA ASN A 102 -14.71 -5.72 -20.85
C ASN A 102 -13.60 -4.67 -20.68
N ASN A 103 -13.89 -3.48 -20.13
CA ASN A 103 -12.92 -2.37 -20.08
C ASN A 103 -12.26 -2.16 -18.70
N LEU A 104 -12.49 -3.07 -17.74
CA LEU A 104 -11.85 -2.98 -16.42
C LEU A 104 -10.41 -3.53 -16.50
N PRO A 105 -9.42 -2.84 -15.90
CA PRO A 105 -8.03 -3.26 -15.98
C PRO A 105 -7.79 -4.53 -15.16
N GLU A 106 -7.01 -5.47 -15.70
CA GLU A 106 -6.56 -6.64 -14.95
C GLU A 106 -5.69 -6.23 -13.76
N LEU A 107 -5.78 -6.98 -12.65
CA LEU A 107 -4.94 -6.77 -11.47
C LEU A 107 -3.49 -7.16 -11.76
N THR A 108 -2.68 -6.16 -12.12
CA THR A 108 -1.23 -6.27 -12.29
C THR A 108 -0.55 -5.14 -11.52
N ILE A 109 0.74 -5.28 -11.21
CA ILE A 109 1.51 -4.22 -10.53
C ILE A 109 1.45 -2.88 -11.31
N PRO A 110 1.67 -2.84 -12.65
CA PRO A 110 1.57 -1.59 -13.40
C PRO A 110 0.17 -0.97 -13.39
N ASN A 111 -0.89 -1.79 -13.51
CA ASN A 111 -2.26 -1.29 -13.50
C ASN A 111 -2.65 -0.76 -12.12
N LEU A 112 -2.26 -1.46 -11.06
CA LEU A 112 -2.48 -1.03 -9.68
C LEU A 112 -1.80 0.31 -9.40
N TYR A 113 -0.53 0.46 -9.81
CA TYR A 113 0.20 1.71 -9.63
C TYR A 113 -0.48 2.88 -10.37
N LYS A 114 -0.91 2.65 -11.62
CA LYS A 114 -1.67 3.64 -12.40
C LYS A 114 -2.98 4.03 -11.69
N GLU A 115 -3.71 3.05 -11.16
CA GLU A 115 -4.98 3.32 -10.49
C GLU A 115 -4.81 4.07 -9.17
N ILE A 116 -3.75 3.77 -8.41
CA ILE A 116 -3.39 4.52 -7.18
C ILE A 116 -3.16 6.00 -7.52
N ILE A 117 -2.36 6.29 -8.55
CA ILE A 117 -2.11 7.67 -9.00
C ILE A 117 -3.40 8.34 -9.48
N ARG A 118 -4.22 7.61 -10.27
CA ARG A 118 -5.50 8.11 -10.80
C ARG A 118 -6.46 8.55 -9.69
N ASN A 119 -6.46 7.86 -8.56
CA ASN A 119 -7.28 8.19 -7.39
C ASN A 119 -6.71 9.33 -6.54
N GLY A 120 -5.57 9.93 -6.94
CA GLY A 120 -4.94 11.03 -6.19
C GLY A 120 -4.36 10.58 -4.84
N ILE A 121 -4.03 9.29 -4.70
CA ILE A 121 -3.48 8.74 -3.47
C ILE A 121 -2.03 9.22 -3.30
N LEU A 122 -1.74 9.78 -2.13
CA LEU A 122 -0.40 10.26 -1.77
C LEU A 122 0.55 9.07 -1.53
N TYR A 123 1.84 9.29 -1.81
CA TYR A 123 2.89 8.28 -1.66
C TYR A 123 2.59 6.95 -2.40
N PRO A 124 2.37 7.01 -3.73
CA PRO A 124 1.86 5.87 -4.49
C PRO A 124 2.77 4.64 -4.44
N LYS A 125 4.11 4.81 -4.39
CA LYS A 125 5.06 3.70 -4.22
C LYS A 125 4.87 2.97 -2.88
N ILE A 126 4.66 3.71 -1.78
CA ILE A 126 4.41 3.13 -0.46
C ILE A 126 3.08 2.37 -0.47
N VAL A 127 2.03 2.98 -1.01
CA VAL A 127 0.69 2.35 -1.06
C VAL A 127 0.69 1.11 -1.96
N LEU A 128 1.45 1.12 -3.06
CA LEU A 128 1.66 -0.06 -3.89
C LEU A 128 2.34 -1.19 -3.09
N ALA A 129 3.39 -0.87 -2.34
CA ALA A 129 4.08 -1.84 -1.49
C ALA A 129 3.16 -2.40 -0.39
N GLN A 130 2.28 -1.56 0.19
CA GLN A 130 1.24 -2.03 1.11
C GLN A 130 0.34 -3.06 0.45
N ALA A 131 -0.24 -2.74 -0.72
CA ALA A 131 -1.12 -3.68 -1.42
C ALA A 131 -0.43 -5.02 -1.74
N ILE A 132 0.83 -4.99 -2.20
CA ILE A 132 1.60 -6.21 -2.49
C ILE A 132 1.84 -7.03 -1.21
N LEU A 133 2.16 -6.36 -0.10
CA LEU A 133 2.37 -6.99 1.20
C LEU A 133 1.07 -7.62 1.74
N GLU A 134 -0.02 -6.84 1.81
CA GLU A 134 -1.33 -7.29 2.35
C GLU A 134 -1.90 -8.47 1.56
N THR A 135 -1.69 -8.47 0.24
CA THR A 135 -2.23 -9.51 -0.64
C THR A 135 -1.33 -10.74 -0.76
N GLY A 136 -0.09 -10.68 -0.24
CA GLY A 136 0.91 -11.71 -0.48
C GLY A 136 1.17 -11.92 -1.98
N TRP A 137 1.50 -10.84 -2.69
CA TRP A 137 1.68 -10.83 -4.15
C TRP A 137 0.41 -11.26 -4.92
N PHE A 138 -0.74 -10.70 -4.56
CA PHE A 138 -2.07 -10.97 -5.16
C PHE A 138 -2.60 -12.40 -4.99
N ARG A 139 -2.04 -13.18 -4.05
CA ARG A 139 -2.40 -14.60 -3.87
C ARG A 139 -3.47 -14.81 -2.80
N SER A 140 -3.62 -13.88 -1.86
CA SER A 140 -4.52 -14.04 -0.72
C SER A 140 -5.98 -14.22 -1.16
N SER A 141 -6.74 -15.00 -0.39
CA SER A 141 -8.17 -15.24 -0.67
C SER A 141 -8.99 -13.95 -0.56
N VAL A 142 -8.66 -13.07 0.38
CA VAL A 142 -9.29 -11.75 0.53
C VAL A 142 -9.06 -10.89 -0.70
N CYS A 143 -7.85 -10.92 -1.28
CA CYS A 143 -7.55 -10.24 -2.54
C CYS A 143 -8.39 -10.81 -3.69
N ARG A 144 -8.35 -12.14 -3.89
CA ARG A 144 -8.92 -12.79 -5.09
C ARG A 144 -10.45 -12.87 -5.07
N ASN A 145 -11.03 -13.14 -3.90
CA ASN A 145 -12.47 -13.42 -3.80
C ASN A 145 -13.27 -12.18 -3.38
N LYS A 146 -12.65 -11.24 -2.67
CA LYS A 146 -13.30 -10.02 -2.18
C LYS A 146 -12.81 -8.75 -2.86
N HIS A 147 -11.86 -8.88 -3.78
CA HIS A 147 -11.21 -7.78 -4.48
C HIS A 147 -10.66 -6.69 -3.54
N ASN A 148 -10.21 -7.10 -2.34
CA ASN A 148 -9.77 -6.20 -1.29
C ASN A 148 -8.24 -6.24 -1.15
N LEU A 149 -7.58 -5.26 -1.76
CA LEU A 149 -6.11 -5.21 -1.83
C LEU A 149 -5.44 -4.75 -0.53
N PHE A 150 -6.17 -4.10 0.37
CA PHE A 150 -5.60 -3.42 1.54
C PHE A 150 -6.03 -4.04 2.86
N GLY A 151 -6.70 -5.20 2.82
CA GLY A 151 -7.20 -5.87 4.02
C GLY A 151 -8.24 -5.03 4.78
N LEU A 152 -8.97 -4.14 4.10
CA LEU A 152 -9.88 -3.21 4.78
C LEU A 152 -11.01 -3.97 5.48
N THR A 153 -11.20 -3.71 6.78
CA THR A 153 -12.26 -4.29 7.59
C THR A 153 -13.28 -3.24 8.01
N ASN A 154 -14.52 -3.67 8.20
CA ASN A 154 -15.54 -2.84 8.80
C ASN A 154 -15.33 -2.79 10.33
N PRO A 155 -15.06 -1.62 10.91
CA PRO A 155 -14.72 -1.52 12.34
C PRO A 155 -15.88 -1.89 13.28
N ARG A 156 -17.13 -1.88 12.80
CA ARG A 156 -18.28 -2.28 13.61
C ARG A 156 -18.47 -3.80 13.65
N THR A 157 -18.14 -4.50 12.56
CA THR A 157 -18.42 -5.94 12.43
C THR A 157 -17.17 -6.81 12.40
N GLY A 158 -15.98 -6.22 12.25
CA GLY A 158 -14.71 -6.91 12.07
C GLY A 158 -14.56 -7.64 10.72
N LYS A 159 -15.59 -7.64 9.88
CA LYS A 159 -15.57 -8.37 8.59
C LYS A 159 -14.82 -7.57 7.53
N TYR A 160 -14.07 -8.27 6.68
CA TYR A 160 -13.48 -7.68 5.47
C TYR A 160 -14.56 -7.08 4.57
N TYR A 161 -14.28 -5.88 4.05
CA TYR A 161 -15.03 -5.34 2.92
C TYR A 161 -14.87 -6.24 1.69
N GLU A 162 -15.91 -6.26 0.89
CA GLU A 162 -16.01 -6.96 -0.38
C GLU A 162 -16.38 -5.95 -1.44
N PHE A 163 -15.65 -6.00 -2.56
CA PHE A 163 -15.75 -5.08 -3.67
C PHE A 163 -16.06 -5.87 -4.94
N ASN A 164 -16.70 -5.23 -5.93
CA ASN A 164 -16.98 -5.91 -7.20
C ASN A 164 -15.71 -6.07 -8.04
N HIS A 165 -14.80 -5.10 -7.94
CA HIS A 165 -13.54 -5.07 -8.67
C HIS A 165 -12.43 -4.45 -7.82
N TRP A 166 -11.17 -4.85 -8.06
CA TRP A 166 -10.04 -4.45 -7.21
C TRP A 166 -9.80 -2.94 -7.20
N THR A 167 -10.18 -2.25 -8.28
CA THR A 167 -10.09 -0.78 -8.41
C THR A 167 -10.92 -0.07 -7.34
N GLU A 168 -12.07 -0.63 -6.95
CA GLU A 168 -12.90 -0.05 -5.88
C GLU A 168 -12.19 -0.10 -4.53
N SER A 169 -11.35 -1.11 -4.28
CA SER A 169 -10.55 -1.18 -3.05
C SER A 169 -9.47 -0.09 -3.00
N VAL A 170 -8.95 0.35 -4.15
CA VAL A 170 -8.03 1.49 -4.26
C VAL A 170 -8.76 2.78 -3.89
N GLN A 171 -9.93 3.01 -4.46
CA GLN A 171 -10.77 4.16 -4.08
C GLN A 171 -11.17 4.12 -2.59
N ALA A 172 -11.46 2.93 -2.07
CA ALA A 172 -11.78 2.73 -0.66
C ALA A 172 -10.59 3.05 0.25
N TYR A 173 -9.36 2.75 -0.15
CA TYR A 173 -8.16 3.12 0.61
C TYR A 173 -8.09 4.64 0.81
N TYR A 174 -8.31 5.42 -0.24
CA TYR A 174 -8.35 6.88 -0.13
C TYR A 174 -9.40 7.35 0.88
N THR A 175 -10.65 6.89 0.72
CA THR A 175 -11.78 7.36 1.51
C THR A 175 -11.84 6.81 2.94
N LYS A 176 -11.19 5.68 3.22
CA LYS A 176 -11.26 5.00 4.54
C LYS A 176 -9.96 5.05 5.34
N VAL A 177 -8.82 5.20 4.67
CA VAL A 177 -7.49 5.23 5.30
C VAL A 177 -6.86 6.61 5.11
N GLN A 178 -6.56 6.97 3.87
CA GLN A 178 -5.68 8.12 3.61
C GLN A 178 -6.34 9.48 3.88
N TYR A 179 -7.67 9.58 3.90
CA TYR A 179 -8.36 10.83 4.26
C TYR A 179 -7.96 11.39 5.65
N LYS A 180 -7.48 10.52 6.55
CA LYS A 180 -6.99 10.89 7.89
C LYS A 180 -5.59 11.50 7.86
N TYR A 181 -4.82 11.31 6.80
CA TYR A 181 -3.47 11.84 6.68
C TYR A 181 -3.49 13.36 6.51
N LYS A 182 -2.65 14.06 7.28
CA LYS A 182 -2.59 15.54 7.31
C LYS A 182 -1.21 16.10 6.94
N GLY A 183 -0.31 15.27 6.43
CA GLY A 183 1.08 15.63 6.14
C GLY A 183 2.07 15.00 7.11
N GLY A 184 3.37 15.21 6.88
CA GLY A 184 4.46 14.63 7.68
C GLY A 184 5.03 13.34 7.09
N ASN A 185 5.75 12.54 7.88
CA ASN A 185 6.31 11.28 7.40
C ASN A 185 5.20 10.22 7.27
N TYR A 186 4.97 9.72 6.06
CA TYR A 186 3.88 8.79 5.78
C TYR A 186 4.03 7.44 6.50
N LEU A 187 5.25 6.90 6.61
CA LEU A 187 5.49 5.62 7.29
C LEU A 187 5.28 5.73 8.80
N LEU A 188 5.71 6.85 9.41
CA LEU A 188 5.42 7.11 10.83
C LEU A 188 3.92 7.26 11.06
N TRP A 189 3.23 7.98 10.18
CA TRP A 189 1.77 8.12 10.26
C TRP A 189 1.04 6.77 10.17
N LEU A 190 1.48 5.84 9.31
CA LEU A 190 0.90 4.50 9.23
C LEU A 190 1.03 3.72 10.55
N ASP A 191 2.15 3.88 11.25
CA ASP A 191 2.38 3.28 12.58
C ASP A 191 1.50 3.94 13.65
N GLU A 192 1.41 5.28 13.64
CA GLU A 192 0.61 6.06 14.59
C GLU A 192 -0.89 5.75 14.51
N ILE A 193 -1.44 5.57 13.31
CA ILE A 193 -2.85 5.19 13.14
C ILE A 193 -3.11 3.71 13.44
N GLY A 194 -2.07 2.94 13.72
CA GLY A 194 -2.17 1.50 13.96
C GLY A 194 -2.68 0.75 12.74
N TYR A 195 -2.17 1.06 11.54
CA TYR A 195 -2.63 0.44 10.30
C TYR A 195 -2.50 -1.09 10.35
N SER A 196 -1.43 -1.59 10.96
CA SER A 196 -1.19 -3.02 11.20
C SER A 196 -0.82 -3.25 12.66
N GLU A 197 -1.24 -4.37 13.23
CA GLU A 197 -0.84 -4.82 14.58
C GLU A 197 0.62 -5.34 14.60
N ASN A 198 1.20 -5.64 13.43
CA ASN A 198 2.55 -6.15 13.33
C ASN A 198 3.58 -5.04 13.58
N SER A 199 4.36 -5.15 14.65
CA SER A 199 5.43 -4.19 14.99
C SER A 199 6.52 -4.07 13.93
N ASN A 200 6.67 -5.06 13.04
CA ASN A 200 7.62 -5.03 11.93
C ASN A 200 6.99 -4.57 10.61
N TYR A 201 5.76 -4.04 10.62
CA TYR A 201 5.03 -3.68 9.41
C TYR A 201 5.81 -2.70 8.53
N ILE A 202 6.25 -1.57 9.09
CA ILE A 202 7.02 -0.55 8.38
C ILE A 202 8.33 -1.13 7.80
N LYS A 203 9.04 -1.94 8.58
CA LYS A 203 10.28 -2.61 8.11
C LYS A 203 9.99 -3.52 6.93
N THR A 204 8.82 -4.17 6.90
CA THR A 204 8.44 -5.08 5.83
C THR A 204 8.01 -4.33 4.57
N ILE A 205 7.30 -3.21 4.71
CA ILE A 205 7.04 -2.28 3.59
C ILE A 205 8.35 -1.83 2.94
N ILE A 206 9.34 -1.41 3.72
CA ILE A 206 10.63 -0.96 3.19
C ILE A 206 11.31 -2.07 2.39
N LYS A 207 11.27 -3.33 2.86
CA LYS A 207 11.81 -4.46 2.11
C LYS A 207 11.09 -4.65 0.77
N VAL A 208 9.77 -4.57 0.75
CA VAL A 208 8.99 -4.68 -0.49
C VAL A 208 9.33 -3.53 -1.45
N LEU A 209 9.46 -2.30 -0.95
CA LEU A 209 9.88 -1.15 -1.76
C LEU A 209 11.26 -1.36 -2.40
N MET A 210 12.22 -1.91 -1.64
CA MET A 210 13.55 -2.24 -2.17
C MET A 210 13.50 -3.33 -3.25
N MET A 211 12.55 -4.28 -3.16
CA MET A 211 12.37 -5.33 -4.16
C MET A 211 11.71 -4.84 -5.45
N LEU A 212 10.93 -3.75 -5.38
CA LEU A 212 10.16 -3.27 -6.52
C LEU A 212 10.97 -2.43 -7.51
N GLU A 213 12.20 -2.01 -7.16
CA GLU A 213 13.11 -1.18 -7.99
C GLU A 213 12.36 -0.27 -8.99
N VAL A 214 11.52 0.63 -8.47
CA VAL A 214 10.82 1.68 -9.26
C VAL A 214 11.48 3.03 -9.09
#